data_AF-A0A3M8R8T6-F1
#
_entry.id   AF-A0A3M8R8T6-F1
#
_cell.length_a   1.000
_cell.length_b   1.000
_cell.length_c   1.000
_cell.angle_alpha   90.00
_cell.angle_beta   90.00
_cell.angle_gamma   90.00
#
_symmetry.space_group_name_H-M   'P 1'
#
loop_
_entity.id
_entity.type
_entity.pdbx_description
1 polymer ?
#
loop_
_entity_poly.entity_id
_entity_poly.type
_entity_poly.pdbx_seq_one_letter_code
_entity_poly.pdbx_strand_id
1 'polypeptide(L)' 'MATVNFSVPDEVKKAFNTTFQGQNKSAIIATLMREAVERAQRKLRAQEAAARILERRRSAPVITAAEFRSAWENGRL' A
#
# COMPACT_ATOMS: atom_id res chain seq x y z
N MET A 1 -26.20 9.31 5.55
CA MET A 1 -25.53 8.37 4.64
C MET A 1 -25.38 9.07 3.30
N ALA A 2 -24.19 9.08 2.69
CA ALA A 2 -24.00 9.67 1.38
C ALA A 2 -24.34 8.64 0.29
N THR A 3 -24.97 9.09 -0.80
CA THR A 3 -25.25 8.24 -1.97
C THR A 3 -24.18 8.49 -3.02
N VAL A 4 -23.62 7.42 -3.56
CA VAL A 4 -22.62 7.49 -4.63
C VAL A 4 -23.07 6.60 -5.78
N ASN A 5 -23.05 7.13 -7.00
CA ASN A 5 -23.49 6.42 -8.20
C ASN A 5 -22.28 5.95 -8.99
N PHE A 6 -22.28 4.67 -9.38
CA PHE A 6 -21.23 4.07 -10.20
C PHE A 6 -21.85 3.30 -11.36
N SER A 7 -21.20 3.36 -12.52
CA SER A 7 -21.50 2.47 -13.62
C SER A 7 -20.61 1.25 -13.51
N VAL A 8 -21.22 0.07 -13.52
CA VAL A 8 -20.54 -1.22 -13.55
C VAL A 8 -21.12 -2.05 -14.68
N PRO A 9 -20.36 -2.97 -15.28
CA PRO A 9 -20.90 -3.89 -16.28
C PRO A 9 -22.08 -4.68 -15.72
N ASP A 10 -23.06 -4.98 -16.58
CA ASP A 10 -24.31 -5.64 -16.18
C ASP A 10 -24.06 -7.03 -15.60
N GLU A 11 -23.09 -7.75 -16.14
CA GLU A 11 -22.65 -9.06 -15.64
C GLU A 11 -22.13 -8.98 -14.21
N VAL A 12 -21.38 -7.92 -13.88
CA VAL A 12 -20.87 -7.69 -12.53
C VAL A 12 -22.01 -7.37 -11.57
N LYS A 13 -22.94 -6.50 -11.99
CA LYS A 13 -24.14 -6.17 -11.19
C LYS A 13 -24.99 -7.41 -10.90
N LYS A 14 -25.21 -8.27 -11.90
CA LYS A 14 -25.97 -9.51 -11.74
C LYS A 14 -25.27 -10.46 -10.78
N ALA A 15 -23.99 -10.75 -11.00
CA ALA A 15 -23.21 -11.64 -10.14
C ALA A 15 -23.18 -11.15 -8.68
N PHE A 16 -22.96 -9.86 -8.46
CA PHE A 16 -22.98 -9.26 -7.13
C PHE A 16 -24.35 -9.39 -6.45
N ASN A 17 -25.42 -9.06 -7.18
CA ASN A 17 -26.78 -9.12 -6.64
C ASN A 17 -27.22 -10.54 -6.27
N THR A 18 -26.83 -11.54 -7.07
CA THR A 18 -27.10 -12.96 -6.81
C THR A 18 -26.29 -13.48 -5.64
N THR A 19 -24.99 -13.16 -5.58
CA THR A 19 -24.08 -13.66 -4.53
C THR A 19 -24.47 -13.14 -3.15
N PHE A 20 -24.84 -11.86 -3.06
CA PHE A 20 -25.16 -11.18 -1.81
C PHE A 20 -26.66 -10.95 -1.64
N GLN A 21 -27.48 -11.84 -2.20
CA GLN A 21 -28.93 -11.78 -2.03
C GLN A 21 -29.29 -11.89 -0.54
N GLY A 22 -30.22 -11.05 -0.08
CA GLY A 22 -30.64 -11.00 1.33
C GLY A 22 -29.68 -10.28 2.28
N GLN A 23 -28.51 -9.81 1.80
CA GLN A 23 -27.55 -9.06 2.61
C GLN A 23 -27.62 -7.54 2.35
N ASN A 24 -27.10 -6.74 3.28
CA ASN A 24 -26.97 -5.30 3.09
C ASN A 24 -25.82 -4.98 2.11
N LYS A 25 -26.18 -4.87 0.84
CA LYS A 25 -25.26 -4.56 -0.28
C LYS A 25 -24.47 -3.28 -0.07
N SER A 26 -25.08 -2.24 0.50
CA SER A 26 -24.41 -0.97 0.77
C SER A 26 -23.31 -1.13 1.82
N ALA A 27 -23.52 -1.95 2.85
CA ALA A 27 -22.50 -2.25 3.84
C ALA A 27 -21.32 -3.01 3.23
N ILE A 28 -21.59 -3.99 2.36
CA ILE A 28 -20.56 -4.74 1.64
C ILE A 28 -19.71 -3.81 0.77
N ILE A 29 -20.36 -2.96 -0.04
CA ILE A 29 -19.66 -1.99 -0.89
C ILE A 29 -18.86 -0.99 -0.05
N ALA A 30 -19.41 -0.50 1.06
CA ALA A 30 -18.69 0.42 1.95
C ALA A 30 -17.41 -0.21 2.54
N THR A 31 -17.46 -1.49 2.92
CA THR A 31 -16.28 -2.24 3.38
C THR A 31 -15.24 -2.38 2.26
N LEU A 32 -15.67 -2.79 1.06
CA LEU A 32 -14.78 -2.91 -0.09
C LEU A 32 -14.10 -1.57 -0.46
N MET A 33 -14.84 -0.46 -0.38
CA MET A 33 -14.28 0.87 -0.59
C MET A 33 -13.24 1.23 0.46
N ARG A 34 -13.51 0.94 1.74
CA ARG A 34 -12.56 1.19 2.83
C ARG A 34 -11.26 0.41 2.62
N GLU A 35 -11.36 -0.87 2.33
CA GLU A 35 -10.20 -1.73 2.06
C GLU A 35 -9.39 -1.24 0.85
N ALA A 36 -10.07 -0.79 -0.21
CA ALA A 36 -9.42 -0.23 -1.39
C ALA A 36 -8.65 1.06 -1.06
N VAL A 37 -9.25 1.95 -0.27
CA VAL A 37 -8.60 3.20 0.19
C VAL A 37 -7.38 2.89 1.05
N GLU A 38 -7.51 2.00 2.03
CA GLU A 38 -6.39 1.63 2.90
C GLU A 38 -5.23 1.01 2.12
N ARG A 39 -5.53 0.15 1.15
CA ARG A 39 -4.52 -0.44 0.27
C ARG A 39 -3.80 0.63 -0.55
N ALA A 40 -4.54 1.59 -1.11
CA ALA A 40 -3.95 2.70 -1.86
C ALA A 40 -3.05 3.57 -0.97
N GLN A 41 -3.50 3.91 0.25
CA GLN A 41 -2.71 4.69 1.19
C GLN A 41 -1.46 3.94 1.66
N ARG A 42 -1.54 2.62 1.92
CA ARG A 42 -0.37 1.79 2.25
C ARG A 42 0.66 1.84 1.14
N LYS A 43 0.23 1.71 -0.11
CA LYS A 43 1.11 1.79 -1.28
C LYS A 43 1.79 3.16 -1.37
N LEU A 44 1.03 4.24 -1.18
CA LEU A 44 1.58 5.59 -1.20
C LEU A 44 2.63 5.79 -0.10
N ARG A 45 2.33 5.41 1.14
CA ARG A 45 3.30 5.51 2.25
C ARG A 45 4.58 4.72 1.99
N ALA A 46 4.46 3.52 1.40
CA ALA A 46 5.63 2.71 1.03
C ALA A 46 6.49 3.40 -0.05
N GLN A 47 5.85 4.01 -1.05
CA GLN A 47 6.54 4.78 -2.09
C GLN A 47 7.25 6.01 -1.52
N GLU A 48 6.60 6.76 -0.64
CA GLU A 48 7.19 7.91 0.03
C GLU A 48 8.39 7.51 0.91
N ALA A 49 8.28 6.41 1.66
CA ALA A 49 9.39 5.89 2.45
C ALA A 49 10.58 5.49 1.57
N ALA A 50 10.32 4.78 0.46
CA ALA A 50 11.36 4.41 -0.49
C ALA A 50 12.04 5.65 -1.11
N ALA A 51 11.26 6.66 -1.50
CA ALA A 51 11.78 7.92 -2.03
C ALA A 51 12.68 8.63 -1.00
N ARG A 52 12.28 8.69 0.28
CA ARG A 52 13.11 9.27 1.35
C ARG A 52 14.43 8.54 1.55
N ILE A 53 14.43 7.21 1.48
CA ILE A 53 15.65 6.40 1.61
C ILE A 53 16.58 6.68 0.42
N LEU A 54 16.05 6.66 -0.80
CA LEU A 54 16.83 6.93 -2.00
C LEU A 54 17.42 8.33 -2.00
N GLU A 55 16.67 9.33 -1.53
CA GLU A 55 17.16 10.71 -1.43
C GLU A 55 18.32 10.83 -0.45
N ARG A 56 18.18 10.25 0.75
CA ARG A 56 19.26 10.22 1.73
C ARG A 56 20.51 9.52 1.19
N ARG A 57 20.33 8.46 0.39
CA ARG A 57 21.44 7.71 -0.19
C ARG A 57 22.25 8.53 -1.21
N ARG A 58 21.67 9.53 -1.88
CA ARG A 58 22.41 10.39 -2.81
C ARG A 58 23.51 11.19 -2.12
N SER A 59 23.24 11.65 -0.90
CA SER A 59 24.16 12.48 -0.12
C SER A 59 24.91 11.69 0.95
N ALA A 60 24.69 10.38 1.04
CA ALA A 60 25.33 9.54 2.04
C ALA A 60 26.79 9.25 1.64
N PRO A 61 27.74 9.30 2.60
CA PRO A 61 29.11 8.88 2.34
C PRO A 61 29.12 7.41 1.92
N VAL A 62 29.76 7.14 0.79
CA VAL A 62 29.92 5.78 0.27
C VAL A 62 31.17 5.19 0.90
N ILE A 63 30.99 4.25 1.83
CA ILE A 63 32.11 3.47 2.38
C ILE A 63 32.33 2.23 1.51
N THR A 64 33.59 1.91 1.27
CA THR A 64 33.98 0.71 0.54
C THR A 64 33.80 -0.52 1.43
N ALA A 65 33.70 -1.70 0.82
CA ALA A 65 33.61 -2.95 1.56
C ALA A 65 34.85 -3.20 2.45
N ALA A 66 36.01 -2.66 2.08
CA ALA A 66 37.23 -2.77 2.89
C ALA A 66 37.15 -1.90 4.16
N GLU A 67 36.68 -0.66 4.03
CA GLU A 67 36.48 0.26 5.17
C GLU A 67 35.40 -0.27 6.12
N PHE A 68 34.31 -0.83 5.58
CA PHE A 68 33.28 -1.46 6.40
C PHE A 68 33.80 -2.67 7.18
N ARG A 69 34.58 -3.55 6.54
CA ARG A 69 35.19 -4.71 7.23
C ARG A 69 36.15 -4.28 8.32
N SER A 70 37.03 -3.32 8.04
CA SER A 70 37.98 -2.81 9.02
C SER A 70 37.27 -2.17 10.23
N ALA A 71 36.23 -1.36 10.01
CA ALA A 71 35.44 -0.78 11.09
C ALA A 71 34.70 -1.85 11.92
N TRP A 72 34.24 -2.93 11.28
CA TRP A 72 33.54 -4.02 11.95
C TRP A 72 34.46 -4.89 12.81
N GLU A 73 35.68 -5.18 12.33
CA GLU A 73 36.71 -5.92 13.07
C GLU A 73 37.28 -5.09 14.23
N ASN A 74 37.47 -3.79 14.04
CA ASN A 74 37.97 -2.89 15.08
C ASN A 74 36.92 -2.50 16.13
N GLY A 75 35.62 -2.59 15.81
CA GLY A 75 34.52 -2.30 16.74
C GLY A 75 34.05 -3.52 17.56
N ARG A 76 34.65 -4.70 17.34
CA ARG A 76 34.35 -5.94 18.04
C ARG A 76 35.53 -6.39 18.92
N LEU A 77 36.01 -5.48 19.78
CA LEU A 77 36.84 -5.75 20.98
C LEU A 77 36.42 -4.80 22.09
#